data_AF-A0A949P9N4-F1
#
_entry.id   AF-A0A949P9N4-F1
#
_cell.length_a   1.000
_cell.length_b   1.000
_cell.length_c   1.000
_cell.angle_alpha   90.00
_cell.angle_beta   90.00
_cell.angle_gamma   90.00
#
_symmetry.space_group_name_H-M   'P 1'
#
loop_
_entity.id
_entity.type
_entity.pdbx_description
1 polymer ?
#
loop_
_entity_poly.entity_id
_entity_poly.type
_entity_poly.pdbx_seq_one_letter_code
_entity_poly.pdbx_strand_id
1 'polypeptide(L)'
;MKKSMTAAILVAGLAFAACSDDDGGSGGNSDAAKEVAKQTVEAAKADGLDLDEGCVADIADSLSDEDAAAIIAAGPDGDPEISPEGEELSLGILACVDNDQLVEQFIQGMGDAGEEFDEACVREKLEDFDLTEIAQAGPDAEPPTEMITAMIECFV
;
A
#
# COMPACT_ATOMS: atom_id res chain seq x y z
N MET A 1 -11.16 30.64 -4.11
CA MET A 1 -9.70 30.46 -4.35
C MET A 1 -9.03 30.04 -3.06
N LYS A 2 -8.66 28.76 -2.96
CA LYS A 2 -7.52 28.22 -2.21
C LYS A 2 -7.35 26.80 -2.71
N LYS A 3 -6.40 26.63 -3.64
CA LYS A 3 -5.98 25.34 -4.18
C LYS A 3 -5.25 24.61 -3.06
N SER A 4 -5.73 23.43 -2.66
CA SER A 4 -4.91 22.47 -1.94
C SER A 4 -4.19 21.64 -3.02
N MET A 5 -3.09 22.20 -3.52
CA MET A 5 -2.01 21.40 -4.08
C MET A 5 -1.09 21.14 -2.89
N THR A 6 -0.81 19.88 -2.56
CA THR A 6 0.49 19.32 -2.09
C THR A 6 0.22 17.99 -1.38
N ALA A 7 0.29 16.89 -2.14
CA ALA A 7 0.79 15.61 -1.64
C ALA A 7 1.67 15.09 -2.78
N ALA A 8 2.84 15.74 -2.90
CA ALA A 8 3.87 15.29 -3.82
C ALA A 8 4.40 13.97 -3.27
N ILE A 9 4.09 12.88 -3.97
CA ILE A 9 4.80 11.61 -3.85
C ILE A 9 6.28 11.91 -4.14
N LEU A 10 7.05 12.07 -3.07
CA LEU A 10 8.49 12.27 -3.09
C LEU A 10 9.16 10.93 -2.78
N VAL A 11 9.09 10.00 -3.75
CA VAL A 11 10.03 8.89 -3.80
C VAL A 11 11.35 9.47 -4.29
N ALA A 12 12.11 10.04 -3.36
CA ALA A 12 13.37 10.71 -3.66
C ALA A 12 14.49 10.14 -2.77
N GLY A 13 14.94 8.94 -3.17
CA GLY A 13 16.35 8.55 -3.21
C GLY A 13 17.13 8.54 -1.90
N LEU A 14 17.44 7.35 -1.43
CA LEU A 14 18.54 7.11 -0.49
C LEU A 14 19.46 6.01 -1.01
N ALA A 15 20.39 6.42 -1.86
CA ALA A 15 21.66 5.73 -1.99
C ALA A 15 22.54 6.15 -0.80
N PHE A 16 22.59 5.35 0.26
CA PHE A 16 23.70 5.40 1.21
C PHE A 16 24.21 4.00 1.57
N ALA A 17 25.43 3.75 1.11
CA ALA A 17 26.28 2.74 1.69
C ALA A 17 26.63 3.11 3.14
N ALA A 18 26.68 2.07 3.97
CA ALA A 18 27.40 1.98 5.26
C ALA A 18 26.74 2.60 6.50
N CYS A 19 26.17 1.72 7.33
CA CYS A 19 26.38 1.54 8.78
C CYS A 19 25.44 0.38 9.19
N SER A 20 25.70 -0.51 10.14
CA SER A 20 26.83 -0.84 10.99
C SER A 20 26.45 -2.16 11.67
N ASP A 21 27.45 -2.99 11.99
CA ASP A 21 27.49 -4.15 12.89
C ASP A 21 26.20 -4.61 13.62
N ASP A 22 25.76 -5.83 13.28
CA ASP A 22 25.72 -7.04 14.13
C ASP A 22 25.54 -6.81 15.65
N ASP A 23 24.30 -6.92 16.15
CA ASP A 23 24.03 -7.70 17.37
C ASP A 23 22.54 -8.10 17.44
N GLY A 24 22.30 -9.32 17.87
CA GLY A 24 21.09 -10.10 17.58
C GLY A 24 19.82 -9.72 18.34
N GLY A 25 18.69 -10.16 17.79
CA GLY A 25 17.39 -10.11 18.46
C GLY A 25 16.37 -11.01 17.76
N SER A 26 16.21 -12.22 18.28
CA SER A 26 15.36 -13.27 17.74
C SER A 26 13.88 -13.06 18.10
N GLY A 27 13.06 -12.76 17.08
CA GLY A 27 11.74 -13.36 16.83
C GLY A 27 10.61 -13.21 17.85
N GLY A 28 9.53 -12.57 17.39
CA GLY A 28 8.16 -13.02 17.64
C GLY A 28 7.42 -12.26 18.73
N ASN A 29 6.37 -11.54 18.32
CA ASN A 29 5.31 -11.02 19.18
C ASN A 29 5.76 -9.86 20.11
N SER A 30 6.66 -9.00 19.62
CA SER A 30 7.10 -7.80 20.33
C SER A 30 5.97 -6.74 20.36
N ASP A 31 5.94 -5.92 21.40
CA ASP A 31 4.97 -4.81 21.48
C ASP A 31 5.15 -3.80 20.32
N ALA A 32 6.33 -3.81 19.70
CA ALA A 32 6.63 -3.04 18.49
C ALA A 32 5.84 -3.54 17.28
N ALA A 33 5.84 -4.85 16.98
CA ALA A 33 5.07 -5.40 15.86
C ALA A 33 3.57 -5.07 15.97
N LYS A 34 3.00 -5.17 17.16
CA LYS A 34 1.59 -4.80 17.41
C LYS A 34 1.33 -3.31 17.20
N GLU A 35 2.25 -2.47 17.62
CA GLU A 35 2.13 -1.02 17.44
C GLU A 35 2.26 -0.65 15.95
N VAL A 36 3.17 -1.28 15.20
CA VAL A 36 3.26 -1.14 13.73
C VAL A 36 1.94 -1.54 13.09
N ALA A 37 1.45 -2.75 13.36
CA ALA A 37 0.20 -3.24 12.76
C ALA A 37 -0.98 -2.29 13.03
N LYS A 38 -1.08 -1.80 14.27
CA LYS A 38 -2.09 -0.83 14.66
C LYS A 38 -1.95 0.49 13.90
N GLN A 39 -0.74 1.06 13.83
CA GLN A 39 -0.51 2.32 13.12
C GLN A 39 -0.81 2.18 11.62
N THR A 40 -0.42 1.07 11.00
CA THR A 40 -0.71 0.76 9.60
C THR A 40 -2.22 0.71 9.35
N VAL A 41 -2.98 -0.02 10.18
CA VAL A 41 -4.45 -0.10 10.07
C VAL A 41 -5.10 1.27 10.29
N GLU A 42 -4.66 2.04 11.29
CA GLU A 42 -5.21 3.37 11.56
C GLU A 42 -4.92 4.37 10.44
N ALA A 43 -3.71 4.32 9.84
CA ALA A 43 -3.34 5.15 8.70
C ALA A 43 -4.17 4.79 7.46
N ALA A 44 -4.27 3.50 7.13
CA ALA A 44 -5.07 3.03 6.01
C ALA A 44 -6.55 3.44 6.15
N LYS A 45 -7.12 3.32 7.36
CA LYS A 45 -8.49 3.78 7.64
C LYS A 45 -8.66 5.28 7.46
N ALA A 46 -7.64 6.09 7.76
CA ALA A 46 -7.66 7.53 7.51
C ALA A 46 -7.71 7.86 6.01
N ASP A 47 -7.13 6.98 5.18
CA ASP A 47 -7.14 7.05 3.72
C ASP A 47 -8.34 6.32 3.08
N GLY A 48 -9.27 5.82 3.89
CA GLY A 48 -10.50 5.14 3.42
C GLY A 48 -10.30 3.69 3.01
N LEU A 49 -9.18 3.07 3.39
CA LEU A 49 -8.89 1.65 3.20
C LEU A 49 -9.13 0.88 4.50
N ASP A 50 -9.83 -0.24 4.43
CA ASP A 50 -10.03 -1.18 5.52
C ASP A 50 -9.11 -2.39 5.30
N LEU A 51 -8.00 -2.43 6.02
CA LEU A 51 -7.07 -3.55 5.98
C LEU A 51 -7.54 -4.69 6.88
N ASP A 52 -7.32 -5.94 6.45
CA ASP A 52 -7.49 -7.09 7.33
C ASP A 52 -6.47 -7.04 8.47
N GLU A 53 -6.96 -6.74 9.68
CA GLU A 53 -6.12 -6.55 10.87
C GLU A 53 -5.28 -7.80 11.22
N GLY A 54 -5.77 -9.00 10.89
CA GLY A 54 -5.06 -10.25 11.10
C GLY A 54 -3.90 -10.43 10.12
N CYS A 55 -4.15 -10.16 8.84
CA CYS A 55 -3.13 -10.14 7.78
C CYS A 55 -2.02 -9.13 8.09
N VAL A 56 -2.38 -7.91 8.48
CA VAL A 56 -1.40 -6.87 8.83
C VAL A 56 -0.60 -7.28 10.07
N ALA A 57 -1.25 -7.88 11.07
CA ALA A 57 -0.56 -8.39 12.25
C ALA A 57 0.45 -9.50 11.92
N ASP A 58 0.08 -10.43 11.04
CA ASP A 58 0.97 -11.53 10.61
C ASP A 58 2.21 -11.00 9.87
N ILE A 59 2.04 -9.97 9.02
CA ILE A 59 3.15 -9.30 8.33
C ILE A 59 4.02 -8.55 9.33
N ALA A 60 3.42 -7.79 10.25
CA ALA A 60 4.15 -7.03 11.25
C ALA A 60 4.94 -7.94 12.21
N ASP A 61 4.41 -9.11 12.54
CA ASP A 61 5.11 -10.12 13.34
C ASP A 61 6.31 -10.75 12.61
N SER A 62 6.37 -10.60 11.28
CA SER A 62 7.50 -11.04 10.46
C SER A 62 8.61 -9.99 10.36
N LEU A 63 8.37 -8.74 10.77
CA LEU A 63 9.38 -7.68 10.81
C LEU A 63 10.44 -7.96 11.86
N SER A 64 11.65 -7.49 11.60
CA SER A 64 12.67 -7.41 12.65
C SER A 64 12.30 -6.34 13.69
N ASP A 65 12.78 -6.48 14.93
CA ASP A 65 12.55 -5.45 15.96
C ASP A 65 13.14 -4.08 15.55
N GLU A 66 14.22 -4.09 14.76
CA GLU A 66 14.85 -2.89 14.21
C GLU A 66 13.94 -2.19 13.19
N ASP A 67 13.41 -2.94 12.21
CA ASP A 67 12.48 -2.39 11.21
C ASP A 67 11.20 -1.89 11.85
N ALA A 68 10.65 -2.65 12.80
CA ALA A 68 9.44 -2.25 13.52
C ALA A 68 9.68 -0.94 14.31
N ALA A 69 10.84 -0.79 14.96
CA ALA A 69 11.20 0.44 15.64
C ALA A 69 11.38 1.62 14.68
N ALA A 70 11.99 1.39 13.51
CA ALA A 70 12.16 2.41 12.47
C ALA A 70 10.81 2.90 11.94
N ILE A 71 9.88 1.98 11.64
CA ILE A 71 8.52 2.30 11.20
C ILE A 71 7.78 3.13 12.25
N ILE A 72 7.79 2.69 13.52
CA ILE A 72 7.15 3.44 14.62
C ILE A 72 7.75 4.84 14.77
N ALA A 73 9.08 4.95 14.65
CA ALA A 73 9.78 6.23 14.80
C ALA A 73 9.47 7.21 13.65
N ALA A 74 9.30 6.70 12.43
CA ALA A 74 8.89 7.49 11.27
C ALA A 74 7.42 7.95 11.38
N GLY A 75 6.55 7.09 11.91
CA GLY A 75 5.12 7.34 12.00
C GLY A 75 4.40 7.19 10.65
N PRO A 76 3.08 7.48 10.59
CA PRO A 76 2.23 7.14 9.44
C PRO A 76 2.54 7.92 8.16
N ASP A 77 3.06 9.14 8.29
CA ASP A 77 3.46 9.99 7.16
C ASP A 77 4.99 9.98 6.92
N GLY A 78 5.71 9.14 7.66
CA GLY A 78 7.17 9.06 7.60
C GLY A 78 7.67 8.09 6.53
N ASP A 79 8.94 8.23 6.17
CA ASP A 79 9.66 7.32 5.28
C ASP A 79 10.73 6.59 6.12
N PRO A 80 10.41 5.42 6.72
CA PRO A 80 11.32 4.72 7.59
C PRO A 80 12.46 4.10 6.79
N GLU A 81 13.70 4.27 7.27
CA GLU A 81 14.83 3.50 6.75
C GLU A 81 14.75 2.08 7.32
N ILE A 82 14.20 1.15 6.53
CA ILE A 82 14.06 -0.27 6.87
C ILE A 82 15.01 -1.15 6.05
N SER A 83 15.20 -2.38 6.50
CA SER A 83 15.94 -3.40 5.77
C SER A 83 15.27 -3.76 4.43
N PRO A 84 16.01 -4.30 3.46
CA PRO A 84 15.42 -4.82 2.22
C PRO A 84 14.34 -5.89 2.48
N GLU A 85 14.52 -6.72 3.51
CA GLU A 85 13.52 -7.68 3.95
C GLU A 85 12.26 -6.98 4.50
N GLY A 86 12.43 -5.88 5.23
CA GLY A 86 11.33 -5.03 5.68
C GLY A 86 10.58 -4.36 4.53
N GLU A 87 11.28 -3.91 3.48
CA GLU A 87 10.66 -3.36 2.27
C GLU A 87 9.79 -4.40 1.56
N GLU A 88 10.28 -5.63 1.40
CA GLU A 88 9.53 -6.73 0.79
C GLU A 88 8.26 -7.06 1.61
N LEU A 89 8.39 -7.11 2.94
CA LEU A 89 7.24 -7.30 3.83
C LEU A 89 6.24 -6.14 3.75
N SER A 90 6.70 -4.90 3.57
CA SER A 90 5.84 -3.72 3.45
C SER A 90 4.96 -3.77 2.19
N LEU A 91 5.46 -4.33 1.08
CA LEU A 91 4.66 -4.57 -0.14
C LEU A 91 3.56 -5.60 0.11
N GLY A 92 3.78 -6.55 1.01
CA GLY A 92 2.78 -7.52 1.43
C GLY A 92 1.55 -6.89 2.10
N ILE A 93 1.67 -5.69 2.69
CA ILE A 93 0.54 -5.01 3.35
C ILE A 93 -0.57 -4.69 2.34
N LEU A 94 -0.22 -4.44 1.07
CA LEU A 94 -1.20 -4.21 0.01
C LEU A 94 -2.11 -5.42 -0.21
N ALA A 95 -1.62 -6.64 0.05
CA ALA A 95 -2.42 -7.86 -0.02
C ALA A 95 -3.40 -8.03 1.14
N CYS A 96 -3.32 -7.17 2.15
CA CYS A 96 -4.30 -7.11 3.23
C CYS A 96 -5.48 -6.18 2.90
N VAL A 97 -5.50 -5.53 1.73
CA VAL A 97 -6.66 -4.78 1.24
C VAL A 97 -7.56 -5.72 0.44
N ASP A 98 -8.87 -5.63 0.65
CA ASP A 98 -9.82 -6.35 -0.22
C ASP A 98 -9.80 -5.80 -1.64
N ASN A 99 -9.83 -6.69 -2.64
CA ASN A 99 -9.85 -6.31 -4.06
C ASN A 99 -11.01 -5.35 -4.37
N ASP A 100 -12.18 -5.55 -3.76
CA ASP A 100 -13.35 -4.68 -3.93
C ASP A 100 -13.04 -3.23 -3.52
N GLN A 101 -12.26 -3.02 -2.46
CA GLN A 101 -11.88 -1.67 -2.03
C GLN A 101 -10.91 -1.02 -3.01
N LEU A 102 -9.99 -1.79 -3.61
CA LEU A 102 -9.12 -1.31 -4.68
C LEU A 102 -9.93 -0.92 -5.92
N VAL A 103 -10.97 -1.68 -6.26
CA VAL A 103 -11.90 -1.34 -7.34
C VAL A 103 -12.64 -0.03 -7.05
N GLU A 104 -13.15 0.17 -5.83
CA GLU A 104 -13.82 1.42 -5.46
C GLU A 104 -12.88 2.62 -5.52
N GLN A 105 -11.63 2.48 -5.07
CA GLN A 105 -10.62 3.53 -5.18
C GLN A 105 -10.27 3.85 -6.63
N PHE A 106 -10.21 2.83 -7.49
CA PHE A 106 -10.00 3.02 -8.92
C PHE A 106 -11.16 3.80 -9.56
N ILE A 107 -12.41 3.41 -9.26
CA ILE A 107 -13.63 4.11 -9.69
C ILE A 107 -13.63 5.56 -9.21
N GLN A 108 -13.31 5.79 -7.94
CA GLN A 108 -13.23 7.14 -7.38
C GLN A 108 -12.18 7.98 -8.11
N GLY A 109 -11.00 7.42 -8.39
CA GLY A 109 -9.94 8.08 -9.14
C GLY A 109 -10.37 8.48 -10.57
N MET A 110 -11.06 7.59 -11.29
CA MET A 110 -11.63 7.91 -12.60
C MET A 110 -12.69 9.02 -12.52
N GLY A 111 -13.55 8.98 -11.50
CA GLY A 111 -14.56 10.01 -11.24
C GLY A 111 -13.95 11.38 -10.95
N ASP A 112 -12.88 11.42 -10.15
CA ASP A 112 -12.13 12.64 -9.83
C ASP A 112 -11.38 13.20 -11.05
N ALA A 113 -10.98 12.35 -11.99
CA ALA A 113 -10.43 12.76 -13.29
C ALA A 113 -11.49 13.39 -14.23
N GLY A 114 -12.78 13.24 -13.89
CA GLY A 114 -13.90 13.82 -14.63
C GLY A 114 -14.29 13.02 -15.88
N GLU A 115 -13.96 11.74 -15.92
CA GLU A 115 -14.35 10.84 -17.02
C GLU A 115 -15.79 10.36 -16.83
N GLU A 116 -16.55 10.24 -17.94
CA GLU A 116 -17.88 9.63 -17.92
C GLU A 116 -17.74 8.13 -18.19
N PHE A 117 -18.12 7.31 -17.21
CA PHE A 117 -18.07 5.85 -17.30
C PHE A 117 -19.21 5.21 -16.49
N ASP A 118 -19.51 3.95 -16.80
CA ASP A 118 -20.45 3.11 -16.06
C ASP A 118 -19.73 2.40 -14.91
N GLU A 119 -19.96 2.87 -13.68
CA GLU A 119 -19.33 2.27 -12.50
C GLU A 119 -19.70 0.79 -12.29
N ALA A 120 -20.92 0.37 -12.67
CA ALA A 120 -21.32 -1.02 -12.53
C ALA A 120 -20.56 -1.92 -13.51
N CYS A 121 -20.35 -1.41 -14.74
CA CYS A 121 -19.46 -2.06 -15.69
C CYS A 121 -18.03 -2.19 -15.15
N VAL A 122 -17.48 -1.12 -14.56
CA VAL A 122 -16.10 -1.16 -14.01
C VAL A 122 -15.99 -2.22 -12.91
N ARG A 123 -16.94 -2.27 -11.97
CA ARG A 123 -16.97 -3.30 -10.91
C ARG A 123 -17.02 -4.70 -11.48
N GLU A 124 -17.94 -4.97 -12.41
CA GLU A 124 -18.09 -6.28 -13.06
C GLU A 124 -16.82 -6.68 -13.82
N LYS A 125 -16.18 -5.74 -14.50
CA LYS A 125 -14.99 -6.03 -15.30
C LYS A 125 -13.73 -6.24 -14.46
N LEU A 126 -13.60 -5.57 -13.32
CA LEU A 126 -12.41 -5.66 -12.46
C LEU A 126 -12.49 -6.77 -11.40
N GLU A 127 -13.66 -7.39 -11.18
CA GLU A 127 -13.81 -8.47 -10.18
C GLU A 127 -12.90 -9.68 -10.46
N ASP A 128 -12.63 -9.94 -11.75
CA ASP A 128 -11.80 -11.05 -12.21
C ASP A 128 -10.29 -10.72 -12.23
N PHE A 129 -9.91 -9.48 -11.92
CA PHE A 129 -8.52 -9.03 -11.92
C PHE A 129 -7.98 -8.93 -10.50
N ASP A 130 -6.75 -9.40 -10.31
CA ASP A 130 -6.00 -9.19 -9.06
C ASP A 130 -5.35 -7.80 -9.09
N LEU A 131 -6.08 -6.80 -8.58
CA LEU A 131 -5.56 -5.43 -8.51
C LEU A 131 -4.42 -5.29 -7.50
N THR A 132 -4.30 -6.23 -6.57
CA THR A 132 -3.19 -6.26 -5.61
C THR A 132 -1.88 -6.55 -6.33
N GLU A 133 -1.87 -7.53 -7.25
CA GLU A 133 -0.68 -7.87 -8.04
C GLU A 133 -0.19 -6.65 -8.85
N ILE A 134 -1.13 -5.89 -9.42
CA ILE A 134 -0.82 -4.66 -10.17
C ILE A 134 -0.28 -3.57 -9.23
N ALA A 135 -0.89 -3.38 -8.06
CA ALA A 135 -0.44 -2.40 -7.08
C ALA A 135 0.98 -2.72 -6.57
N GLN A 136 1.30 -4.00 -6.35
CA GLN A 136 2.63 -4.45 -5.91
C GLN A 136 3.71 -4.29 -6.99
N ALA A 137 3.33 -4.36 -8.28
CA ALA A 137 4.26 -4.14 -9.37
C ALA A 137 4.77 -2.68 -9.46
N GLY A 138 4.15 -1.77 -8.72
CA GLY A 138 4.58 -0.38 -8.55
C GLY A 138 3.96 0.58 -9.56
N PRO A 139 4.26 1.89 -9.43
CA PRO A 139 3.59 2.95 -10.20
C PRO A 139 3.90 2.94 -11.70
N ASP A 140 4.99 2.28 -12.11
CA ASP A 140 5.39 2.12 -13.51
C ASP A 140 4.87 0.82 -14.14
N ALA A 141 4.14 -0.01 -13.39
CA ALA A 141 3.58 -1.24 -13.90
C ALA A 141 2.47 -0.94 -14.91
N GLU A 142 2.63 -1.47 -16.13
CA GLU A 142 1.58 -1.38 -17.14
C GLU A 142 0.46 -2.37 -16.81
N PRO A 143 -0.81 -1.93 -16.80
CA PRO A 143 -1.91 -2.84 -16.62
C PRO A 143 -1.95 -3.91 -17.73
N PRO A 144 -2.44 -5.11 -17.43
CA PRO A 144 -2.65 -6.13 -18.45
C PRO A 144 -3.51 -5.60 -19.60
N THR A 145 -3.17 -5.95 -20.84
CA THR A 145 -3.90 -5.46 -22.03
C THR A 145 -5.38 -5.87 -21.99
N GLU A 146 -5.68 -7.03 -21.41
CA GLU A 146 -7.06 -7.49 -21.22
C GLU A 146 -7.85 -6.62 -20.24
N MET A 147 -7.21 -6.11 -19.18
CA MET A 147 -7.82 -5.15 -18.24
C MET A 147 -8.13 -3.84 -18.96
N ILE A 148 -7.18 -3.29 -19.72
CA ILE A 148 -7.37 -2.06 -20.49
C ILE A 148 -8.53 -2.22 -21.47
N THR A 149 -8.59 -3.35 -22.17
CA THR A 149 -9.67 -3.64 -23.14
C THR A 149 -11.02 -3.72 -22.45
N ALA A 150 -11.09 -4.39 -21.29
CA ALA A 150 -12.30 -4.49 -20.49
C ALA A 150 -12.78 -3.11 -20.00
N MET A 151 -11.86 -2.23 -19.59
CA MET A 151 -12.17 -0.87 -19.15
C MET A 151 -12.66 0.05 -20.26
N ILE A 152 -12.13 -0.08 -21.49
CA ILE A 152 -12.60 0.72 -22.63
C ILE A 152 -14.10 0.52 -22.89
N GLU A 153 -14.64 -0.68 -22.63
CA GLU A 153 -16.06 -0.98 -22.80
C GLU A 153 -16.97 -0.26 -21.79
N CYS A 154 -16.41 0.28 -20.70
CA CYS A 154 -17.17 0.91 -19.63
C CYS A 154 -17.30 2.45 -19.78
N PHE A 155 -16.60 3.08 -20.72
CA PHE A 155 -16.76 4.52 -21.01
C PHE A 155 -18.04 4.79 -21.80
N VAL A 156 -18.71 5.92 -21.50
CA VAL A 156 -19.98 6.34 -22.12
C VAL A 156 -19.87 7.64 -22.91
#